data_AF-A0AAW9KP95-F1
#
_entry.id   AF-A0AAW9KP95-F1
#
_cell.length_a   1.000
_cell.length_b   1.000
_cell.length_c   1.000
_cell.angle_alpha   90.00
_cell.angle_beta   90.00
_cell.angle_gamma   90.00
#
_symmetry.space_group_name_H-M   'P 1'
#
loop_
_entity.id
_entity.type
_entity.pdbx_description
1 polymer ?
#
loop_
_entity_poly.entity_id
_entity_poly.type
_entity_poly.pdbx_seq_one_letter_code
_entity_poly.pdbx_strand_id
1 'polypeptide(L)'
;LYPSILFFFVAMMGGTLSEAGVLGIVMTIIFYSLSHSPRRMSAAYIASMLLLTIGLDALASTAPLNWHTLFFESYQWMMIGAIVPILMYNGKRGHSAPWIKYAFYIIYPLHIWVLYLISLQWR
;
A
#
# COMPACT_ATOMS: atom_id res chain seq x y z
N LEU A 1 11.80 -26.75 15.41
CA LEU A 1 10.54 -26.08 14.99
C LEU A 1 10.91 -24.76 14.34
N TYR A 2 10.57 -24.61 13.06
CA TYR A 2 11.30 -23.76 12.12
C TYR A 2 11.19 -22.26 12.45
N PRO A 3 12.32 -21.52 12.56
CA PRO A 3 12.35 -20.06 12.75
C PRO A 3 11.50 -19.28 11.73
N SER A 4 11.33 -19.85 10.53
CA SER A 4 10.49 -19.31 9.46
C SER A 4 9.00 -19.26 9.80
N ILE A 5 8.50 -20.22 10.59
CA ILE A 5 7.09 -20.26 11.02
C ILE A 5 6.84 -19.16 12.07
N LEU A 6 7.76 -19.01 13.03
CA LEU A 6 7.69 -17.95 14.04
C LEU A 6 7.74 -16.55 13.40
N PHE A 7 8.61 -16.36 12.41
CA PHE A 7 8.68 -15.10 11.66
C PHE A 7 7.37 -14.79 10.92
N PHE A 8 6.73 -15.78 10.32
CA PHE A 8 5.44 -15.61 9.65
C PHE A 8 4.34 -15.19 10.63
N PHE A 9 4.25 -15.83 11.80
CA PHE A 9 3.26 -15.45 12.83
C PHE A 9 3.53 -14.07 13.45
N VAL A 10 4.79 -13.73 13.69
CA VAL A 10 5.17 -12.39 14.19
C VAL A 10 4.89 -11.32 13.13
N ALA A 11 5.13 -11.61 11.85
CA ALA A 11 4.79 -10.72 10.74
C ALA A 11 3.27 -10.55 10.59
N MET A 12 2.47 -11.61 10.77
CA MET A 12 1.01 -11.52 10.77
C MET A 12 0.48 -10.69 11.94
N MET A 13 0.98 -10.93 13.16
CA MET A 13 0.62 -10.18 14.37
C MET A 13 1.05 -8.69 14.31
N GLY A 14 2.26 -8.43 13.82
CA GLY A 14 2.75 -7.06 13.60
C GLY A 14 2.01 -6.37 12.44
N GLY A 15 1.62 -7.14 11.43
CA GLY A 15 0.81 -6.70 10.31
C GLY A 15 -0.51 -6.10 10.77
N THR A 16 -1.26 -6.79 11.65
CA THR A 16 -2.56 -6.32 12.17
C THR A 16 -2.51 -5.05 13.01
N LEU A 17 -1.33 -4.63 13.46
CA LEU A 17 -1.12 -3.38 14.22
C LEU A 17 -0.66 -2.21 13.34
N SER A 18 -0.15 -2.51 12.14
CA SER A 18 0.29 -1.51 11.17
C SER A 18 -0.83 -1.20 10.18
N GLU A 19 -0.90 0.04 9.68
CA GLU A 19 -1.82 0.41 8.60
C GLU A 19 -1.67 -0.48 7.35
N ALA A 20 -0.48 -1.08 7.17
CA ALA A 20 -0.21 -2.02 6.08
C ALA A 20 -0.89 -3.39 6.26
N GLY A 21 -1.23 -3.83 7.47
CA GLY A 21 -2.08 -5.00 7.67
C GLY A 21 -1.56 -6.30 7.04
N VAL A 22 -2.52 -7.15 6.69
CA VAL A 22 -2.31 -8.34 5.85
C VAL A 22 -1.89 -7.96 4.42
N LEU A 23 -2.31 -6.78 3.93
CA LEU A 23 -1.97 -6.28 2.60
C LEU A 23 -0.45 -6.18 2.41
N GLY A 24 0.28 -5.62 3.37
CA GLY A 24 1.73 -5.46 3.30
C GLY A 24 2.49 -6.78 3.15
N ILE A 25 2.00 -7.85 3.80
CA ILE A 25 2.58 -9.19 3.69
C ILE A 25 2.35 -9.75 2.29
N VAL A 26 1.10 -9.71 1.82
CA VAL A 26 0.73 -10.15 0.47
C VAL A 26 1.54 -9.40 -0.59
N MET A 27 1.72 -8.10 -0.40
CA MET A 27 2.52 -7.26 -1.29
C MET A 27 3.98 -7.65 -1.33
N THR A 28 4.57 -7.90 -0.17
CA THR A 28 5.97 -8.34 -0.08
C THR A 28 6.15 -9.66 -0.83
N ILE A 29 5.21 -10.60 -0.69
CA ILE A 29 5.24 -11.88 -1.39
C ILE A 29 5.12 -11.69 -2.91
N ILE A 30 4.17 -10.87 -3.37
CA ILE A 30 3.96 -10.57 -4.80
C ILE A 30 5.22 -9.94 -5.40
N PHE A 31 5.75 -8.90 -4.78
CA PHE A 31 6.93 -8.21 -5.28
C PHE A 31 8.18 -9.10 -5.24
N TYR A 32 8.36 -9.90 -4.20
CA TYR A 32 9.47 -10.84 -4.16
C TYR A 32 9.37 -11.89 -5.29
N SER A 33 8.21 -12.53 -5.42
CA SER A 33 8.02 -13.71 -6.28
C SER A 33 7.86 -13.36 -7.75
N LEU A 34 7.22 -12.23 -8.07
CA LEU A 34 6.89 -11.81 -9.44
C LEU A 34 7.73 -10.64 -9.96
N SER A 35 8.74 -10.20 -9.19
CA SER A 35 9.68 -9.13 -9.55
C SER A 35 10.27 -9.25 -10.96
N HIS A 36 10.45 -10.48 -11.45
CA HIS A 36 11.03 -10.73 -12.77
C HIS A 36 10.16 -10.22 -13.93
N SER A 37 8.84 -10.15 -13.75
CA SER A 37 7.92 -9.75 -14.83
C SER A 37 6.97 -8.64 -14.36
N PRO A 38 7.25 -7.37 -14.70
CA PRO A 38 6.50 -6.23 -14.17
C PRO A 38 5.01 -6.29 -14.51
N ARG A 39 4.64 -6.89 -15.66
CA ARG A 39 3.24 -7.10 -16.06
C ARG A 39 2.50 -8.06 -15.12
N ARG A 40 3.08 -9.23 -14.80
CA ARG A 40 2.42 -10.21 -13.92
C ARG A 40 2.40 -9.72 -12.47
N MET A 41 3.48 -9.08 -12.04
CA MET A 41 3.57 -8.44 -10.73
C MET A 41 2.48 -7.38 -10.56
N SER A 42 2.32 -6.51 -11.56
CA SER A 42 1.31 -5.45 -11.53
C SER A 42 -0.12 -6.01 -11.57
N ALA A 43 -0.37 -7.05 -12.37
CA ALA A 43 -1.67 -7.71 -12.41
C ALA A 43 -2.00 -8.38 -11.07
N ALA A 44 -1.06 -9.13 -10.49
CA ALA A 44 -1.23 -9.76 -9.18
C ALA A 44 -1.42 -8.72 -8.07
N TYR A 45 -0.67 -7.62 -8.14
CA TYR A 45 -0.81 -6.49 -7.25
C TYR A 45 -2.23 -5.91 -7.28
N ILE A 46 -2.71 -5.49 -8.47
CA ILE A 46 -4.05 -4.93 -8.62
C ILE A 46 -5.11 -5.90 -8.14
N ALA A 47 -5.02 -7.18 -8.55
CA ALA A 47 -5.97 -8.21 -8.17
C ALA A 47 -6.02 -8.38 -6.64
N SER A 48 -4.84 -8.47 -5.99
CA SER A 48 -4.77 -8.59 -4.54
C SER A 48 -5.34 -7.37 -3.82
N MET A 49 -5.09 -6.15 -4.31
CA MET A 49 -5.64 -4.92 -3.74
C MET A 49 -7.15 -4.88 -3.85
N LEU A 50 -7.70 -5.12 -5.05
CA LEU A 50 -9.15 -5.09 -5.26
C LEU A 50 -9.87 -6.17 -4.47
N LEU A 51 -9.31 -7.38 -4.40
CA LEU A 51 -9.92 -8.49 -3.65
C LEU A 51 -9.88 -8.27 -2.14
N LEU A 52 -8.76 -7.80 -1.59
CA LEU A 52 -8.57 -7.70 -0.15
C LEU A 52 -9.16 -6.42 0.46
N THR A 53 -9.38 -5.38 -0.35
CA THR A 53 -10.04 -4.14 0.10
C THR A 53 -11.52 -4.20 -0.28
N ILE A 54 -11.85 -3.87 -1.52
CA ILE A 54 -13.23 -3.78 -2.02
C ILE A 54 -13.96 -5.14 -1.96
N GLY A 55 -13.28 -6.22 -2.33
CA GLY A 55 -13.88 -7.56 -2.36
C GLY A 55 -14.23 -8.09 -0.96
N LEU A 56 -13.35 -7.86 0.03
CA LEU A 56 -13.61 -8.26 1.41
C LEU A 56 -14.67 -7.36 2.06
N ASP A 57 -14.60 -6.05 1.82
CA ASP A 57 -15.60 -5.10 2.31
C ASP A 57 -16.99 -5.42 1.73
N ALA A 58 -17.08 -5.76 0.44
CA ALA A 58 -18.35 -6.16 -0.18
C ALA A 58 -18.90 -7.49 0.36
N LEU A 59 -18.06 -8.36 0.92
CA LEU A 59 -18.48 -9.64 1.50
C LEU A 59 -18.87 -9.50 2.99
N ALA A 60 -18.20 -8.59 3.70
CA ALA A 60 -18.38 -8.36 5.13
C ALA A 60 -19.47 -7.31 5.43
N SER A 61 -19.68 -6.36 4.52
CA SER A 61 -20.64 -5.28 4.67
C SER A 61 -21.98 -5.62 4.03
N THR A 62 -23.07 -5.36 4.77
CA THR A 62 -24.44 -5.35 4.21
C THR A 62 -24.78 -4.02 3.54
N ALA A 63 -23.92 -3.02 3.67
CA ALA A 63 -24.12 -1.70 3.09
C ALA A 63 -23.62 -1.67 1.63
N PRO A 64 -24.37 -1.02 0.71
CA PRO A 64 -23.95 -0.89 -0.67
C PRO A 64 -22.67 -0.06 -0.80
N LEU A 65 -21.84 -0.40 -1.79
CA LEU A 65 -20.64 0.38 -2.13
C LEU A 65 -21.06 1.79 -2.58
N ASN A 66 -20.69 2.79 -1.79
CA ASN A 66 -20.99 4.20 -2.04
C ASN A 66 -19.70 5.02 -2.17
N TRP A 67 -19.79 6.22 -2.73
CA TRP A 67 -18.63 7.12 -2.83
C TRP A 67 -18.01 7.43 -1.47
N HIS A 68 -18.84 7.59 -0.43
CA HIS A 68 -18.35 7.83 0.92
C HIS A 68 -17.50 6.66 1.43
N THR A 69 -18.02 5.43 1.36
CA THR A 69 -17.31 4.25 1.86
C THR A 69 -16.02 4.03 1.07
N LEU A 70 -16.04 4.23 -0.24
CA LEU A 70 -14.88 4.05 -1.10
C LEU A 70 -13.71 5.01 -0.77
N PHE A 71 -14.00 6.28 -0.49
CA PHE A 71 -12.96 7.29 -0.28
C PHE A 71 -12.56 7.50 1.19
N PHE A 72 -13.46 7.28 2.14
CA PHE A 72 -13.21 7.57 3.56
C PHE A 72 -12.98 6.32 4.42
N GLU A 73 -13.53 5.16 4.02
CA GLU A 73 -13.41 3.93 4.79
C GLU A 73 -12.44 2.96 4.12
N SER A 74 -12.59 2.74 2.81
CA SER A 74 -11.77 1.79 2.04
C SER A 74 -10.60 2.44 1.30
N TYR A 75 -10.01 3.53 1.79
CA TYR A 75 -8.98 4.32 1.08
C TYR A 75 -7.74 3.53 0.61
N GLN A 76 -7.53 2.32 1.12
CA GLN A 76 -6.43 1.42 0.74
C GLN A 76 -6.46 1.01 -0.75
N TRP A 77 -7.61 1.01 -1.44
CA TRP A 77 -7.65 0.70 -2.89
C TRP A 77 -6.83 1.70 -3.72
N MET A 78 -6.65 2.93 -3.23
CA MET A 78 -5.90 3.99 -3.92
C MET A 78 -4.43 3.65 -4.10
N MET A 79 -3.91 2.67 -3.37
CA MET A 79 -2.55 2.16 -3.53
C MET A 79 -2.25 1.72 -4.97
N ILE A 80 -3.27 1.29 -5.74
CA ILE A 80 -3.14 0.94 -7.16
C ILE A 80 -2.40 2.02 -7.97
N GLY A 81 -2.49 3.29 -7.58
CA GLY A 81 -1.73 4.39 -8.22
C GLY A 81 -0.22 4.17 -8.28
N ALA A 82 0.35 3.37 -7.36
CA ALA A 82 1.76 2.97 -7.38
C ALA A 82 2.16 2.17 -8.63
N ILE A 83 1.21 1.65 -9.40
CA ILE A 83 1.49 0.92 -10.64
C ILE A 83 2.23 1.76 -11.68
N VAL A 84 1.97 3.08 -11.72
CA VAL A 84 2.60 3.99 -12.68
C VAL A 84 4.13 3.99 -12.49
N PRO A 85 4.68 4.35 -11.30
CA PRO A 85 6.12 4.30 -11.10
C PRO A 85 6.69 2.87 -11.17
N ILE A 86 5.91 1.84 -10.77
CA ILE A 86 6.34 0.44 -10.86
C ILE A 86 6.59 0.03 -12.32
N LEU A 87 5.67 0.35 -13.24
CA LEU A 87 5.80 0.01 -14.66
C LEU A 87 6.84 0.86 -15.39
N MET A 88 7.10 2.07 -14.90
CA MET A 88 8.17 2.94 -15.41
C MET A 88 9.57 2.52 -14.93
N TYR A 89 9.68 1.56 -14.01
CA TYR A 89 10.96 1.13 -13.46
C TYR A 89 11.81 0.41 -14.52
N ASN A 90 13.06 0.85 -14.68
CA ASN A 90 14.00 0.35 -15.69
C ASN A 90 14.93 -0.77 -15.19
N GLY A 91 14.69 -1.29 -13.98
CA GLY A 91 15.51 -2.36 -13.39
C GLY A 91 16.82 -1.88 -12.74
N LYS A 92 17.17 -0.59 -12.86
CA LYS A 92 18.40 -0.02 -12.28
C LYS A 92 18.08 0.73 -11.00
N ARG A 93 19.01 0.67 -10.04
CA ARG A 93 18.93 1.47 -8.81
C ARG A 93 18.82 2.95 -9.17
N GLY A 94 17.83 3.65 -8.60
CA GLY A 94 17.66 5.09 -8.77
C GLY A 94 18.84 5.90 -8.21
N HIS A 95 18.90 7.18 -8.58
CA HIS A 95 19.93 8.11 -8.10
C HIS A 95 19.93 8.17 -6.57
N SER A 96 21.09 7.95 -5.94
CA SER A 96 21.22 7.81 -4.48
C SER A 96 21.90 9.00 -3.81
N ALA A 97 21.58 10.22 -4.26
CA ALA A 97 22.16 11.42 -3.66
C ALA A 97 21.63 11.69 -2.24
N PRO A 98 22.45 12.25 -1.34
CA PRO A 98 22.03 12.59 0.02
C PRO A 98 20.78 13.48 0.07
N TRP A 99 20.65 14.42 -0.87
CA TRP A 99 19.50 15.33 -0.93
C TRP A 99 18.16 14.61 -1.14
N ILE A 100 18.14 13.48 -1.86
CA ILE A 100 16.92 12.67 -2.08
C ILE A 100 16.44 12.06 -0.77
N LYS A 101 17.39 11.60 0.07
CA LYS A 101 17.07 11.10 1.42
C LYS A 101 16.42 12.21 2.25
N TYR A 102 17.01 13.40 2.28
CA TYR A 102 16.46 14.52 3.05
C TYR A 102 15.12 15.02 2.49
N ALA A 103 14.93 15.03 1.17
CA ALA A 103 13.66 15.38 0.55
C ALA A 103 12.52 14.48 1.06
N PHE A 104 12.75 13.17 1.20
CA PHE A 104 11.76 12.25 1.77
C PHE A 104 11.40 12.62 3.22
N TYR A 105 12.40 12.92 4.06
CA TYR A 105 12.18 13.33 5.45
C TYR A 105 11.47 14.67 5.61
N ILE A 106 11.51 15.54 4.58
CA ILE A 106 10.79 16.82 4.58
C ILE A 106 9.37 16.63 4.03
N ILE A 107 9.22 15.94 2.90
CA ILE A 107 7.91 15.71 2.26
C ILE A 107 6.98 14.92 3.19
N TYR A 108 7.51 13.94 3.93
CA TYR A 108 6.71 13.09 4.81
C TYR A 108 5.94 13.87 5.90
N PRO A 109 6.54 14.72 6.74
CA PRO A 109 5.76 15.56 7.62
C PRO A 109 4.96 16.61 6.84
N LEU A 110 5.56 17.25 5.84
CA LEU A 110 4.98 18.42 5.16
C LEU A 110 3.62 18.14 4.51
N HIS A 111 3.43 16.97 3.86
CA HIS A 111 2.13 16.67 3.25
C HIS A 111 1.01 16.51 4.28
N ILE A 112 1.31 16.01 5.49
CA ILE A 112 0.35 15.92 6.59
C ILE A 112 -0.02 17.34 7.07
N TRP A 113 0.96 18.24 7.21
CA TRP A 113 0.70 19.65 7.54
C TRP A 113 -0.16 20.34 6.47
N VAL A 114 0.12 20.09 5.18
CA VAL A 114 -0.69 20.65 4.09
C VAL A 114 -2.14 20.16 4.16
N LEU A 115 -2.35 18.85 4.34
CA LEU A 115 -3.69 18.28 4.52
C LEU A 115 -4.42 18.87 5.74
N TYR A 116 -3.70 19.07 6.85
CA TYR A 116 -4.23 19.71 8.05
C TYR A 116 -4.62 21.17 7.83
N LEU A 117 -3.80 21.95 7.12
CA LEU A 117 -4.12 23.34 6.79
C LEU A 117 -5.31 23.45 5.84
N ILE A 118 -5.44 22.52 4.88
CA ILE A 118 -6.61 22.45 3.99
C ILE A 118 -7.87 22.10 4.79
N SER A 119 -7.79 21.17 5.75
CA SER A 119 -8.96 20.80 6.58
C SER A 119 -9.42 21.94 7.50
N LEU A 120 -8.50 22.80 7.95
CA LEU A 120 -8.82 24.01 8.70
C LEU A 120 -9.63 25.03 7.90
N GLN A 121 -9.44 25.10 6.58
CA GLN A 121 -10.17 26.03 5.69
C GLN A 121 -11.62 25.59 5.43
N TRP A 122 -11.94 24.33 5.73
CA TRP A 122 -13.26 23.71 5.55
C TRP A 122 -14.06 23.59 6.85
N ARG A 123 -13.56 24.11 7.97
CA ARG A 123 -14.29 24.26 9.25
C ARG A 123 -14.88 25.66 9.36
#